data_AF-A0A534WJ25-F1
#
_entry.id   AF-A0A534WJ25-F1
#
_cell.length_a   1.000
_cell.length_b   1.000
_cell.length_c   1.000
_cell.angle_alpha   90.00
_cell.angle_beta   90.00
_cell.angle_gamma   90.00
#
_symmetry.space_group_name_H-M   'P 1'
#
loop_
_entity.id
_entity.type
_entity.pdbx_description
1 polymer ?
#
loop_
_entity_poly.entity_id
_entity_poly.type
_entity_poly.pdbx_seq_one_letter_code
_entity_poly.pdbx_strand_id
1 'polypeptide(L)' 'MRDPLTARLLARAAREPDRVAVHLLRSASRGSFRDEPVEMGEWIRGAGTCAAALARSGLRRGDRVLLCVPTGRAFLEGFL' A
#
# COMPACT_ATOMS: atom_id res chain seq x y z
N MET A 1 12.41 8.78 15.05
CA MET A 1 12.51 7.34 14.74
C MET A 1 12.19 7.15 13.27
N ARG A 2 13.15 6.68 12.46
CA ARG A 2 12.84 6.03 11.17
C ARG A 2 11.95 4.84 11.53
N ASP A 3 10.76 4.75 10.93
CA ASP A 3 9.89 3.61 11.17
C ASP A 3 10.61 2.33 10.67
N PRO A 4 10.96 1.39 11.57
CA PRO A 4 11.67 0.18 11.18
C PRO A 4 10.85 -0.67 10.20
N LEU A 5 9.52 -0.53 10.15
CA LEU A 5 8.68 -1.27 9.22
C LEU A 5 8.79 -0.72 7.79
N THR A 6 8.54 0.58 7.60
CA THR A 6 8.62 1.22 6.26
C THR A 6 10.00 1.03 5.64
N ALA A 7 11.08 1.20 6.42
CA ALA A 7 12.44 1.00 5.94
C ALA A 7 12.69 -0.45 5.46
N ARG A 8 12.15 -1.45 6.17
CA ARG A 8 12.26 -2.87 5.78
C ARG A 8 11.45 -3.18 4.51
N LEU A 9 10.26 -2.60 4.38
CA LEU A 9 9.41 -2.76 3.20
C LEU A 9 10.05 -2.14 1.95
N LEU A 10 10.57 -0.91 2.07
CA LEU A 10 11.30 -0.25 0.98
C LEU A 10 12.55 -1.04 0.58
N ALA A 11 13.35 -1.51 1.54
CA ALA A 11 14.52 -2.31 1.26
C ALA A 11 14.18 -3.65 0.59
N ARG A 12 13.03 -4.26 0.92
CA ARG A 12 12.56 -5.46 0.25
C ARG A 12 12.12 -5.17 -1.18
N ALA A 13 11.30 -4.14 -1.40
CA ALA A 13 10.85 -3.79 -2.75
C ALA A 13 12.01 -3.44 -3.70
N ALA A 14 13.10 -2.86 -3.17
CA ALA A 14 14.30 -2.60 -3.96
C ALA A 14 15.05 -3.87 -4.39
N ARG A 15 14.99 -4.95 -3.59
CA ARG A 15 15.66 -6.23 -3.90
C ARG A 15 14.79 -7.19 -4.70
N GLU A 16 13.49 -7.18 -4.43
CA GLU A 16 12.53 -8.15 -4.93
C GLU A 16 11.24 -7.43 -5.38
N PRO A 17 11.29 -6.60 -6.44
CA PRO A 17 10.15 -5.78 -6.85
C PRO A 17 8.96 -6.62 -7.32
N ASP A 18 9.22 -7.73 -8.03
CA ASP A 18 8.18 -8.59 -8.63
C ASP A 18 7.64 -9.64 -7.64
N ARG A 19 8.12 -9.62 -6.39
CA ARG A 19 7.62 -10.54 -5.36
C ARG A 19 6.22 -10.13 -4.96
N VAL A 20 5.29 -11.10 -4.93
CA VAL A 20 3.94 -10.88 -4.39
C VAL A 20 4.02 -10.52 -2.91
N ALA A 21 3.45 -9.37 -2.56
CA ALA A 21 3.38 -8.84 -1.20
C ALA A 21 2.07 -9.23 -0.51
N VAL A 22 0.95 -9.11 -1.25
CA VAL A 22 -0.42 -9.32 -0.74
C VAL A 22 -1.26 -9.94 -1.86
N HIS A 23 -2.18 -10.83 -1.48
CA HIS A 23 -3.27 -11.30 -2.33
C HIS A 23 -4.56 -10.58 -1.93
N LEU A 24 -5.15 -9.83 -2.87
CA LEU A 24 -6.45 -9.20 -2.68
C LEU A 24 -7.54 -10.11 -3.26
N LEU A 25 -8.43 -10.61 -2.42
CA LEU A 25 -9.55 -11.43 -2.85
C LEU A 25 -10.76 -10.54 -3.14
N ARG A 26 -11.16 -10.42 -4.41
CA ARG A 26 -12.37 -9.69 -4.81
C ARG A 26 -13.51 -10.65 -5.07
N SER A 27 -14.71 -10.31 -4.61
CA SER A 27 -15.91 -11.04 -5.01
C SER A 27 -16.12 -10.91 -6.52
N ALA A 28 -16.21 -12.04 -7.22
CA ALA A 28 -16.45 -12.08 -8.67
C ALA A 28 -17.90 -12.49 -8.99
N SER A 29 -18.46 -13.42 -8.20
CA SER A 29 -19.86 -13.82 -8.24
C SER A 29 -20.25 -14.48 -6.91
N ARG A 30 -21.52 -14.89 -6.76
CA ARG A 30 -22.01 -15.53 -5.53
C ARG A 30 -21.20 -16.81 -5.25
N GLY A 31 -20.36 -16.76 -4.22
CA GLY A 31 -19.51 -17.88 -3.80
C GLY A 31 -18.18 -18.02 -4.55
N SER A 32 -17.80 -17.07 -5.41
CA SER A 32 -16.49 -17.07 -6.07
C SER A 32 -15.68 -15.82 -5.79
N PHE A 33 -14.38 -16.01 -5.61
CA PHE A 33 -13.41 -14.93 -5.43
C PHE A 33 -12.41 -14.96 -6.58
N ARG A 34 -12.07 -13.77 -7.07
CA ARG A 34 -10.95 -13.55 -7.96
C ARG A 34 -9.74 -13.16 -7.11
N ASP A 35 -8.64 -13.90 -7.29
CA ASP A 35 -7.35 -13.54 -6.73
C ASP A 35 -6.72 -12.42 -7.56
N GLU A 36 -6.20 -11.42 -6.87
CA GLU A 36 -5.47 -10.29 -7.43
C GLU A 36 -4.16 -10.13 -6.63
N PRO A 37 -3.06 -10.71 -7.12
CA PRO A 37 -1.75 -10.53 -6.49
C PRO A 37 -1.29 -9.08 -6.68
N VAL A 38 -0.70 -8.52 -5.63
CA VAL A 38 -0.05 -7.20 -5.64
C VAL A 38 1.43 -7.40 -5.37
N GLU A 39 2.27 -6.96 -6.31
CA GLU A 39 3.72 -7.06 -6.21
C GLU A 39 4.30 -5.97 -5.29
N MET A 40 5.44 -6.25 -4.66
CA MET A 40 6.12 -5.32 -3.75
C MET A 40 6.39 -3.98 -4.42
N GLY A 41 6.93 -3.98 -5.63
CA GLY A 41 7.27 -2.76 -6.36
C GLY A 41 6.03 -1.97 -6.79
N GLU A 42 4.92 -2.65 -7.04
CA GLU A 42 3.64 -2.02 -7.31
C GLU A 42 3.09 -1.32 -6.06
N TRP A 43 3.03 -2.04 -4.94
CA TRP A 43 2.55 -1.50 -3.68
C TRP A 43 3.35 -0.28 -3.24
N ILE A 44 4.68 -0.35 -3.22
CA ILE A 44 5.53 0.77 -2.81
C ILE A 44 5.34 2.01 -3.70
N ARG A 45 5.14 1.83 -5.02
CA ARG A 45 4.87 2.96 -5.92
C ARG A 45 3.53 3.63 -5.62
N GLY A 46 2.49 2.83 -5.37
CA GLY A 46 1.17 3.35 -4.97
C GLY A 46 1.24 4.12 -3.65
N ALA A 47 1.87 3.52 -2.63
CA ALA A 47 2.10 4.16 -1.34
C ALA A 47 2.88 5.49 -1.46
N GLY A 48 3.96 5.49 -2.25
CA GLY A 48 4.71 6.71 -2.55
C GLY A 48 3.88 7.81 -3.22
N THR A 49 2.92 7.43 -4.07
CA THR A 49 1.99 8.36 -4.72
C THR A 49 1.01 8.97 -3.70
N CYS A 50 0.46 8.16 -2.79
CA CYS A 50 -0.38 8.63 -1.68
C CYS A 50 0.39 9.57 -0.74
N ALA A 51 1.59 9.19 -0.32
CA ALA A 51 2.44 10.00 0.54
C ALA A 51 2.80 11.35 -0.10
N ALA A 52 3.13 11.37 -1.40
CA ALA A 52 3.40 12.61 -2.12
C ALA A 52 2.16 13.51 -2.23
N ALA A 53 0.96 12.94 -2.40
CA ALA A 53 -0.28 13.71 -2.41
C ALA A 53 -0.57 14.34 -1.05
N LEU A 54 -0.42 13.58 0.04
CA LEU A 54 -0.59 14.09 1.41
C LEU A 54 0.41 15.21 1.72
N ALA A 55 1.68 15.05 1.35
CA ALA A 55 2.69 16.08 1.52
C ALA A 55 2.34 17.38 0.79
N ARG A 56 1.80 17.28 -0.45
CA ARG A 56 1.30 18.45 -1.20
C ARG A 56 0.08 19.11 -0.54
N SER A 57 -0.74 18.34 0.18
CA SER A 57 -1.85 18.86 0.99
C SER A 57 -1.42 19.49 2.32
N GLY A 58 -0.11 19.56 2.59
CA GLY A 58 0.45 20.23 3.75
C GLY A 58 0.67 19.31 4.96
N LEU A 59 0.50 18.00 4.80
CA LEU A 59 0.70 17.05 5.89
C LEU A 59 2.17 17.02 6.34
N ARG A 60 2.38 17.00 7.66
CA ARG A 60 3.70 16.99 8.30
C ARG A 60 3.87 15.74 9.15
N ARG A 61 5.13 15.48 9.51
CA ARG A 61 5.48 14.40 10.44
C ARG A 61 4.75 14.62 11.77
N GLY A 62 3.99 13.61 12.20
CA GLY A 62 3.22 13.63 13.44
C GLY A 62 1.72 13.87 13.23
N ASP A 63 1.33 14.34 12.04
CA ASP A 63 -0.07 14.48 11.66
C ASP A 63 -0.73 13.11 11.51
N ARG A 64 -2.06 13.10 11.61
CA ARG A 64 -2.88 11.88 11.56
C ARG A 64 -3.72 11.89 10.28
N VAL A 65 -3.80 10.73 9.63
CA VAL A 65 -4.60 10.50 8.42
C VAL A 65 -5.72 9.53 8.75
N LEU A 66 -6.95 9.87 8.38
CA LEU A 66 -8.08 8.94 8.39
C LEU A 66 -8.16 8.23 7.06
N LEU A 67 -8.11 6.89 7.09
CA LEU A 67 -8.40 6.06 5.92
C LEU A 67 -9.83 5.53 6.05
N CYS A 68 -10.73 6.06 5.21
CA CYS A 68 -12.12 5.59 5.10
C CYS A 68 -12.36 5.11 3.68
N VAL A 69 -11.86 3.92 3.38
CA VAL A 69 -11.88 3.30 2.04
C VAL A 69 -12.21 1.82 2.16
N PRO A 70 -12.79 1.18 1.12
CA PRO A 70 -12.98 -0.26 1.11
C PRO A 70 -11.65 -1.03 1.23
N THR A 71 -11.71 -2.24 1.76
CA THR A 71 -10.58 -3.17 1.71
C THR A 71 -10.17 -3.43 0.27
N GLY A 72 -8.93 -3.13 -0.08
CA GLY A 72 -8.40 -3.24 -1.43
C GLY A 72 -7.14 -2.40 -1.63
N ARG A 73 -6.79 -2.13 -2.89
CA ARG A 73 -5.60 -1.34 -3.25
C ARG A 73 -5.55 0.02 -2.58
N ALA A 74 -6.67 0.75 -2.57
CA ALA A 74 -6.74 2.06 -1.95
C ALA A 74 -6.38 2.04 -0.45
N PHE A 75 -6.84 1.02 0.29
CA PHE A 75 -6.45 0.83 1.68
C PHE A 75 -4.96 0.49 1.80
N LEU A 76 -4.49 -0.46 0.99
CA LEU A 76 -3.12 -0.96 1.05
C LEU A 76 -2.09 0.14 0.74
N GLU A 77 -2.35 0.96 -0.28
CA GLU A 77 -1.50 2.08 -0.69
C GLU A 77 -1.58 3.24 0.31
N GLY A 78 -2.77 3.56 0.84
CA GLY A 78 -2.93 4.67 1.77
C GLY A 78 -2.38 4.41 3.19
N PHE A 79 -2.21 3.15 3.57
CA PHE A 79 -1.70 2.76 4.89
C PHE A 79 -0.18 2.92 5.05
N LEU A 80 0.58 2.78 3.95
CA LEU A 80 2.05 2.76 3.98
C LEU A 80 2.65 4.13 3.60
#